data_AF-A0A1I5YAB7-F1
#
_entry.id   AF-A0A1I5YAB7-F1
#
_cell.length_a   1.000
_cell.length_b   1.000
_cell.length_c   1.000
_cell.angle_alpha   90.00
_cell.angle_beta   90.00
_cell.angle_gamma   90.00
#
_symmetry.space_group_name_H-M   'P 1'
#
loop_
_entity.id
_entity.type
_entity.pdbx_description
1 polymer ?
#
loop_
_entity_poly.entity_id
_entity_poly.type
_entity_poly.pdbx_seq_one_letter_code
_entity_poly.pdbx_strand_id
1 'polypeptide(L)'
;MLWCLDIFRYIRTLKSKILFYSFSITVVILSLVIAICLTNFNVLVKLNKIQTVNHNLRISMDHIESSVSSVKNIAYWSSINSYISAFITASDVYPNDLRYKRITAYNALKNHVYGLGVDRYINKIIIYSIKGNYIQFGLVYGDPSDIQVCTSFPYFDLLRQQRVIKWVGIVEEGFTGYRKKAIPIVQNIYTSYQQAPMGWVYISMSTDMNIAKYSSTDMADFLISAIISKTPR
;
A
#
# COMPACT_ATOMS: atom_id res chain seq x y z
N MET A 1 13.60 -54.37 -44.10
CA MET A 1 13.31 -55.60 -43.34
C MET A 1 14.57 -56.39 -42.96
N LEU A 2 15.68 -56.32 -43.71
CA LEU A 2 16.95 -56.99 -43.34
C LEU A 2 17.68 -56.41 -42.11
N TRP A 3 17.57 -55.10 -41.85
CA TRP A 3 18.22 -54.45 -40.69
C TRP A 3 17.71 -54.92 -39.32
N CYS A 4 16.49 -55.46 -39.24
CA CYS A 4 15.90 -55.93 -37.98
C CYS A 4 16.40 -57.34 -37.60
N LEU A 5 16.77 -58.15 -38.60
CA LEU A 5 17.26 -59.52 -38.41
C LEU A 5 18.74 -59.56 -37.99
N ASP A 6 19.57 -58.63 -38.48
CA ASP A 6 20.99 -58.55 -38.08
C ASP A 6 21.16 -58.05 -36.63
N ILE A 7 20.29 -57.13 -36.18
CA ILE A 7 20.20 -56.73 -34.77
C ILE A 7 19.89 -57.96 -33.88
N PHE A 8 18.95 -58.80 -34.32
CA PHE A 8 18.56 -60.01 -33.57
C PHE A 8 19.65 -61.09 -33.55
N ARG A 9 20.46 -61.19 -34.61
CA ARG A 9 21.56 -62.16 -34.71
C ARG A 9 22.77 -61.72 -33.88
N TYR A 10 23.03 -60.42 -33.80
CA TYR A 10 24.05 -59.83 -32.91
C TYR A 10 23.72 -60.05 -31.43
N ILE A 11 22.44 -60.07 -31.04
CA ILE A 11 21.98 -60.35 -29.66
C ILE A 11 22.36 -61.76 -29.17
N ARG A 12 22.63 -62.71 -30.07
CA ARG A 12 22.83 -64.14 -29.71
C ARG A 12 24.27 -64.51 -29.32
N THR A 13 25.25 -63.66 -29.60
CA THR A 13 26.67 -63.88 -29.28
C THR A 13 26.97 -63.55 -27.81
N LEU A 14 27.77 -64.38 -27.12
CA LEU A 14 28.20 -64.17 -25.72
C LEU A 14 28.73 -62.75 -25.44
N LYS A 15 29.42 -62.14 -26.43
CA LYS A 15 29.91 -60.75 -26.37
C LYS A 15 28.79 -59.71 -26.29
N SER A 16 27.66 -59.93 -26.96
CA SER A 16 26.51 -59.03 -26.96
C SER A 16 25.74 -59.06 -25.64
N LYS A 17 25.66 -60.25 -25.00
CA LYS A 17 25.09 -60.37 -23.65
C LYS A 17 25.87 -59.54 -22.61
N ILE A 18 27.21 -59.57 -22.65
CA ILE A 18 28.07 -58.78 -21.75
C ILE A 18 27.91 -57.28 -22.01
N LEU A 19 27.85 -56.87 -23.28
CA LEU A 19 27.60 -55.47 -23.65
C LEU A 19 26.21 -54.99 -23.19
N PHE A 20 25.19 -55.84 -23.27
CA PHE A 20 23.84 -55.52 -22.82
C PHE A 20 23.78 -55.32 -21.29
N TYR A 21 24.50 -56.13 -20.51
CA TYR A 21 24.62 -55.94 -19.07
C TYR A 21 25.32 -54.62 -18.71
N SER A 22 26.45 -54.31 -19.36
CA SER A 22 27.16 -53.04 -19.16
C SER A 22 26.29 -51.84 -19.49
N PHE A 23 25.56 -51.89 -20.62
CA PHE A 23 24.63 -50.85 -21.03
C PHE A 23 23.44 -50.68 -20.05
N SER A 24 22.91 -51.78 -19.53
CA SER A 24 21.81 -51.72 -18.56
C SER A 24 22.25 -51.07 -17.25
N ILE A 25 23.46 -51.38 -16.78
CA ILE A 25 24.04 -50.77 -15.57
C ILE A 25 24.26 -49.27 -15.77
N THR A 26 24.79 -48.83 -16.92
CA THR A 26 25.00 -47.39 -17.17
C THR A 26 23.68 -46.62 -17.24
N VAL A 27 22.63 -47.20 -17.82
CA VAL A 27 21.28 -46.57 -17.85
C VAL A 27 20.70 -46.43 -16.43
N VAL A 28 20.87 -47.44 -15.57
CA VAL A 28 20.40 -47.36 -14.17
C VAL A 28 21.15 -46.29 -13.38
N ILE A 29 22.47 -46.20 -13.55
CA ILE A 29 23.26 -45.16 -12.89
C ILE A 29 22.84 -43.77 -13.40
N LEU A 30 22.66 -43.61 -14.71
CA LEU A 30 22.26 -42.34 -15.31
C LEU A 30 20.87 -41.89 -14.81
N SER A 31 19.90 -42.81 -14.72
CA SER A 31 18.56 -42.48 -14.26
C SER A 31 18.55 -42.04 -12.79
N LEU A 32 19.37 -42.66 -11.93
CA LEU A 32 19.56 -42.25 -10.54
C LEU A 32 20.15 -40.84 -10.45
N VAL A 33 21.19 -40.55 -11.24
CA VAL A 33 21.81 -39.20 -11.27
C VAL A 33 20.80 -38.14 -11.74
N ILE A 34 20.04 -38.43 -12.79
CA ILE A 34 19.00 -37.51 -13.29
C ILE A 34 17.92 -37.29 -12.23
N ALA A 35 17.47 -38.35 -11.54
CA ALA A 35 16.46 -38.23 -10.49
C ALA A 35 16.93 -37.32 -9.35
N ILE A 36 18.17 -37.50 -8.86
CA ILE A 36 18.77 -36.66 -7.82
C ILE A 36 18.95 -35.21 -8.29
N CYS A 37 19.36 -35.01 -9.54
CA CYS A 37 19.50 -33.67 -10.11
C CYS A 37 18.14 -32.96 -10.20
N LEU A 38 17.10 -33.66 -10.67
CA LEU A 38 15.74 -33.12 -10.78
C LEU A 38 15.15 -32.75 -9.42
N THR A 39 15.35 -33.58 -8.38
CA THR A 39 14.85 -33.25 -7.03
C THR A 39 15.54 -32.01 -6.48
N ASN A 40 16.87 -31.92 -6.58
CA ASN A 40 17.63 -30.75 -6.15
C ASN A 40 17.23 -29.48 -6.91
N PHE A 41 17.08 -29.57 -8.23
CA PHE A 41 16.64 -28.45 -9.05
C PHE A 41 15.24 -27.97 -8.63
N ASN A 42 14.30 -28.89 -8.40
CA ASN A 42 12.96 -28.55 -7.93
C ASN A 42 12.97 -27.86 -6.56
N VAL A 43 13.84 -28.28 -5.64
CA VAL A 43 14.01 -27.63 -4.33
C VAL A 43 14.54 -26.21 -4.50
N LEU A 44 15.61 -26.02 -5.29
CA LEU A 44 16.21 -24.71 -5.53
C LEU A 44 15.23 -23.74 -6.20
N VAL A 45 14.45 -24.21 -7.19
CA VAL A 45 13.41 -23.40 -7.84
C VAL A 45 12.33 -22.98 -6.84
N LYS A 46 11.88 -23.87 -5.94
CA LYS A 46 10.90 -23.52 -4.90
C LYS A 46 11.45 -22.47 -3.94
N LEU A 47 12.69 -22.63 -3.47
CA LEU A 47 13.33 -21.69 -2.55
C LEU A 47 13.52 -20.31 -3.20
N ASN A 48 14.01 -20.26 -4.44
CA ASN A 48 14.17 -19.01 -5.17
C ASN A 48 12.83 -18.29 -5.37
N LYS A 49 11.74 -19.02 -5.69
CA LYS A 49 10.41 -18.43 -5.80
C LYS A 49 9.96 -17.79 -4.49
N ILE A 50 10.12 -18.48 -3.36
CA ILE A 50 9.74 -17.95 -2.04
C ILE A 50 10.57 -16.71 -1.70
N GLN A 51 11.88 -16.74 -1.94
CA GLN A 51 12.77 -15.61 -1.68
C GLN A 51 12.42 -14.39 -2.54
N THR A 52 12.18 -14.59 -3.83
CA THR A 52 11.78 -13.51 -4.75
C THR A 52 10.44 -12.90 -4.34
N VAL A 53 9.45 -13.73 -3.98
CA VAL A 53 8.16 -13.24 -3.49
C VAL A 53 8.36 -12.43 -2.20
N ASN A 54 9.10 -12.95 -1.22
CA ASN A 54 9.36 -12.23 0.03
C ASN A 54 10.09 -10.90 -0.20
N HIS A 55 11.05 -10.87 -1.12
CA HIS A 55 11.77 -9.65 -1.47
C HIS A 55 10.86 -8.60 -2.11
N ASN A 56 10.04 -9.01 -3.07
CA ASN A 56 9.08 -8.13 -3.74
C ASN A 56 8.02 -7.60 -2.75
N LEU A 57 7.52 -8.47 -1.85
CA LEU A 57 6.60 -8.08 -0.78
C LEU A 57 7.24 -7.06 0.15
N ARG A 58 8.51 -7.26 0.53
CA ARG A 58 9.24 -6.31 1.37
C ARG A 58 9.40 -4.96 0.69
N ILE A 59 9.84 -4.93 -0.57
CA ILE A 59 9.94 -3.70 -1.36
C ILE A 59 8.58 -2.98 -1.41
N SER A 60 7.50 -3.71 -1.68
CA SER A 60 6.14 -3.15 -1.71
C SER A 60 5.73 -2.56 -0.36
N MET A 61 6.02 -3.26 0.74
CA MET A 61 5.76 -2.78 2.10
C MET A 61 6.56 -1.53 2.43
N ASP A 62 7.86 -1.50 2.10
CA ASP A 62 8.73 -0.35 2.33
C ASP A 62 8.22 0.89 1.56
N HIS A 63 7.71 0.68 0.34
CA HIS A 63 7.05 1.74 -0.41
C HIS A 63 5.76 2.22 0.25
N ILE A 64 4.88 1.31 0.69
CA ILE A 64 3.65 1.68 1.40
C ILE A 64 3.97 2.44 2.70
N GLU A 65 4.97 1.99 3.46
CA GLU A 65 5.37 2.63 4.71
C GLU A 65 5.92 4.04 4.47
N SER A 66 6.81 4.21 3.51
CA SER A 66 7.33 5.53 3.10
C SER A 66 6.20 6.48 2.70
N SER A 67 5.23 5.95 1.98
CA SER A 67 4.07 6.68 1.49
C SER A 67 3.14 7.14 2.60
N VAL A 68 2.77 6.22 3.49
CA VAL A 68 1.98 6.52 4.69
C VAL A 68 2.75 7.49 5.57
N SER A 69 4.08 7.36 5.69
CA SER A 69 4.92 8.30 6.43
C SER A 69 4.85 9.72 5.88
N SER A 70 4.90 9.88 4.55
CA SER A 70 4.73 11.18 3.89
C SER A 70 3.34 11.78 4.16
N VAL A 71 2.28 10.97 4.15
CA VAL A 71 0.92 11.46 4.48
C VAL A 71 0.79 11.82 5.96
N LYS A 72 1.38 11.03 6.87
CA LYS A 72 1.47 11.39 8.30
C LYS A 72 2.23 12.69 8.50
N ASN A 73 3.28 12.95 7.71
CA ASN A 73 4.00 14.22 7.75
C ASN A 73 3.08 15.40 7.38
N ILE A 74 2.19 15.25 6.39
CA ILE A 74 1.19 16.28 6.07
C ILE A 74 0.26 16.53 7.25
N ALA A 75 -0.25 15.47 7.89
CA ALA A 75 -1.13 15.61 9.06
C ALA A 75 -0.42 16.31 10.22
N TYR A 76 0.84 15.93 10.50
CA TYR A 76 1.66 16.55 11.52
C TYR A 76 1.96 18.02 11.19
N TRP A 77 2.44 18.31 9.99
CA TRP A 77 2.72 19.68 9.53
C TRP A 77 1.47 20.55 9.63
N SER A 78 0.31 20.03 9.22
CA SER A 78 -0.98 20.76 9.31
C SER A 78 -1.38 21.06 10.76
N SER A 79 -0.98 20.21 11.71
CA SER A 79 -1.23 20.40 13.15
C SER A 79 -0.38 21.52 13.78
N ILE A 80 0.83 21.76 13.27
CA ILE A 80 1.76 22.75 13.86
C ILE A 80 1.99 24.00 12.99
N ASN A 81 1.49 24.01 11.75
CA ASN A 81 1.78 25.09 10.81
C ASN A 81 1.10 26.41 11.23
N SER A 82 1.84 27.51 11.11
CA SER A 82 1.36 28.85 11.50
C SER A 82 0.26 29.38 10.59
N TYR A 83 0.25 29.08 9.29
CA TYR A 83 -0.82 29.48 8.37
C TYR A 83 -2.12 28.75 8.69
N ILE A 84 -2.04 27.44 8.95
CA ILE A 84 -3.21 26.64 9.36
C ILE A 84 -3.72 27.11 10.73
N SER A 85 -2.81 27.35 11.67
CA SER A 85 -3.16 27.87 13.00
C SER A 85 -3.83 29.24 12.93
N ALA A 86 -3.31 30.15 12.08
CA ALA A 86 -3.90 31.47 11.84
C ALA A 86 -5.30 31.38 11.22
N PHE A 87 -5.51 30.44 10.29
CA PHE A 87 -6.82 30.18 9.70
C PHE A 87 -7.83 29.62 10.73
N ILE A 88 -7.42 28.63 11.52
CA ILE A 88 -8.30 27.98 12.50
C ILE A 88 -8.73 28.94 13.62
N THR A 89 -7.83 29.85 13.99
CA THR A 89 -8.08 30.88 15.02
C THR A 89 -8.88 32.08 14.51
N ALA A 90 -8.90 32.31 13.19
CA ALA A 90 -9.60 33.43 12.58
C ALA A 90 -11.09 33.43 12.97
N SER A 91 -11.63 34.63 13.18
CA SER A 91 -13.06 34.81 13.45
C SER A 91 -13.80 35.24 12.18
N ASP A 92 -15.03 34.80 12.09
CA ASP A 92 -16.07 35.26 11.17
C ASP A 92 -16.38 36.78 11.28
N VAL A 93 -16.11 37.40 12.43
CA VAL A 93 -16.25 38.86 12.66
C VAL A 93 -15.53 39.70 11.59
N TYR A 94 -14.41 39.20 11.06
CA TYR A 94 -13.65 39.87 9.99
C TYR A 94 -13.60 39.00 8.73
N PRO A 95 -14.64 39.02 7.87
CA PRO A 95 -14.79 38.07 6.77
C PRO A 95 -13.68 38.19 5.71
N ASN A 96 -13.16 39.40 5.47
CA ASN A 96 -12.06 39.63 4.53
C ASN A 96 -10.74 39.03 5.05
N ASP A 97 -10.45 39.17 6.34
CA ASP A 97 -9.27 38.58 6.98
C ASP A 97 -9.36 37.05 6.98
N LEU A 98 -10.53 36.50 7.33
CA LEU A 98 -10.80 35.06 7.26
C LEU A 98 -10.59 34.52 5.83
N ARG A 99 -11.10 35.21 4.81
CA ARG A 99 -10.93 34.82 3.40
C ARG A 99 -9.46 34.82 3.01
N TYR A 100 -8.70 35.85 3.38
CA TYR A 100 -7.27 35.93 3.12
C TYR A 100 -6.51 34.78 3.80
N LYS A 101 -6.72 34.58 5.11
CA LYS A 101 -6.10 33.49 5.87
C LYS A 101 -6.44 32.11 5.32
N ARG A 102 -7.68 31.90 4.89
CA ARG A 102 -8.14 30.65 4.25
C ARG A 102 -7.40 30.37 2.95
N ILE A 103 -7.25 31.37 2.07
CA ILE A 103 -6.53 31.22 0.80
C ILE A 103 -5.05 30.95 1.06
N THR A 104 -4.44 31.67 2.00
CA THR A 104 -3.03 31.47 2.37
C THR A 104 -2.80 30.08 2.95
N ALA A 105 -3.65 29.62 3.87
CA ALA A 105 -3.62 28.28 4.44
C ALA A 105 -3.81 27.20 3.37
N TYR A 106 -4.77 27.39 2.44
CA TYR A 106 -4.99 26.48 1.33
C TYR A 106 -3.78 26.38 0.40
N ASN A 107 -3.18 27.51 0.02
CA ASN A 107 -2.00 27.53 -0.83
C ASN A 107 -0.78 26.90 -0.14
N ALA A 108 -0.60 27.15 1.16
CA ALA A 108 0.47 26.53 1.95
C ALA A 108 0.30 25.00 2.01
N LEU A 109 -0.93 24.53 2.29
CA LEU A 109 -1.26 23.10 2.29
C LEU A 109 -1.00 22.48 0.92
N LYS A 110 -1.52 23.10 -0.14
CA LYS A 110 -1.35 22.67 -1.53
C LYS A 110 0.13 22.54 -1.88
N ASN A 111 0.94 23.56 -1.58
CA ASN A 111 2.38 23.54 -1.86
C ASN A 111 3.12 22.47 -1.06
N HIS A 112 2.74 22.24 0.20
CA HIS A 112 3.34 21.20 1.02
C HIS A 112 3.03 19.80 0.48
N VAL A 113 1.77 19.55 0.10
CA VAL A 113 1.34 18.27 -0.48
C VAL A 113 2.07 17.99 -1.81
N TYR A 114 2.13 18.97 -2.71
CA TYR A 114 2.86 18.80 -3.97
C TYR A 114 4.36 18.67 -3.77
N GLY A 115 4.95 19.36 -2.79
CA GLY A 115 6.36 19.24 -2.46
C GLY A 115 6.76 17.82 -2.01
N LEU A 116 5.82 17.07 -1.42
CA LEU A 116 6.01 15.68 -1.04
C LEU A 116 5.68 14.68 -2.16
N GLY A 117 5.09 15.13 -3.28
CA GLY A 117 4.75 14.26 -4.42
C GLY A 117 3.71 13.18 -4.12
N VAL A 118 2.84 13.42 -3.13
CA VAL A 118 1.80 12.47 -2.68
C VAL A 118 0.38 12.90 -3.05
N ASP A 119 0.22 13.99 -3.78
CA ASP A 119 -1.05 14.56 -4.24
C ASP A 119 -1.93 13.54 -4.98
N ARG A 120 -1.32 12.72 -5.84
CA ARG A 120 -1.99 11.67 -6.63
C ARG A 120 -2.56 10.52 -5.78
N TYR A 121 -2.23 10.46 -4.50
CA TYR A 121 -2.68 9.42 -3.58
C TYR A 121 -3.58 9.97 -2.50
N ILE A 122 -3.84 11.27 -2.51
CA ILE A 122 -4.70 11.92 -1.53
C ILE A 122 -6.07 12.08 -2.16
N ASN A 123 -7.02 11.26 -1.73
CA ASN A 123 -8.40 11.40 -2.16
C ASN A 123 -8.97 12.72 -1.65
N LYS A 124 -8.76 13.00 -0.37
CA LYS A 124 -9.30 14.19 0.30
C LYS A 124 -8.53 14.53 1.58
N ILE A 125 -8.29 15.81 1.79
CA ILE A 125 -7.85 16.42 3.04
C ILE A 125 -8.95 17.39 3.46
N ILE A 126 -9.37 17.29 4.71
CA ILE A 126 -10.33 18.21 5.34
C ILE A 126 -9.66 18.79 6.57
N ILE A 127 -9.52 20.10 6.62
CA ILE A 127 -9.12 20.83 7.83
C ILE A 127 -10.36 21.56 8.33
N TYR A 128 -10.73 21.31 9.58
CA TYR A 128 -11.91 21.89 10.21
C TYR A 128 -11.53 22.61 11.49
N SER A 129 -12.05 23.83 11.67
CA SER A 129 -11.97 24.61 12.90
C SER A 129 -13.23 24.41 13.73
N ILE A 130 -13.10 24.38 15.05
CA ILE A 130 -14.25 24.36 15.98
C ILE A 130 -15.22 25.52 15.78
N LYS A 131 -14.77 26.60 15.12
CA LYS A 131 -15.59 27.76 14.74
C LYS A 131 -16.45 27.54 13.48
N GLY A 132 -16.43 26.34 12.89
CA GLY A 132 -17.19 26.00 11.68
C GLY A 132 -16.48 26.32 10.35
N ASN A 133 -15.29 26.91 10.39
CA ASN A 133 -14.50 27.18 9.20
C ASN A 133 -13.77 25.92 8.72
N TYR A 134 -13.71 25.72 7.40
CA TYR A 134 -13.04 24.54 6.85
C TYR A 134 -12.27 24.82 5.55
N ILE A 135 -11.33 23.93 5.25
CA ILE A 135 -10.61 23.85 3.98
C ILE A 135 -10.68 22.40 3.50
N GLN A 136 -10.92 22.21 2.21
CA GLN A 136 -10.86 20.90 1.58
C GLN A 136 -9.89 20.92 0.39
N PHE A 137 -9.12 19.85 0.21
CA PHE A 137 -8.15 19.68 -0.86
C PHE A 137 -8.01 18.21 -1.23
N GLY A 138 -7.88 17.86 -2.50
CA GLY A 138 -7.65 16.47 -2.93
C GLY A 138 -8.14 16.20 -4.34
N LEU A 139 -8.14 14.93 -4.72
CA LEU A 139 -8.64 14.47 -6.03
C LEU A 139 -10.16 14.59 -6.16
N VAL A 140 -10.88 14.44 -5.05
CA VAL A 140 -12.34 14.53 -5.02
C VAL A 140 -12.74 15.96 -4.69
N TYR A 141 -13.66 16.52 -5.49
CA TYR A 141 -14.23 17.83 -5.19
C TYR A 141 -14.82 17.87 -3.78
N GLY A 142 -14.68 19.04 -3.16
CA GLY A 142 -15.13 19.24 -1.79
C GLY A 142 -16.59 19.63 -1.72
N ASP A 143 -17.35 18.93 -0.88
CA ASP A 143 -18.73 19.25 -0.53
C ASP A 143 -18.83 19.56 0.97
N PRO A 144 -19.63 20.56 1.40
CA PRO A 144 -19.80 20.85 2.82
C PRO A 144 -20.32 19.65 3.65
N SER A 145 -21.13 18.76 3.05
CA SER A 145 -21.66 17.57 3.72
C SER A 145 -20.56 16.54 4.05
N ASP A 146 -19.40 16.60 3.38
CA ASP A 146 -18.27 15.71 3.66
C ASP A 146 -17.78 15.83 5.11
N ILE A 147 -17.95 16.99 5.74
CA ILE A 147 -17.57 17.20 7.14
C ILE A 147 -18.44 16.31 8.04
N GLN A 148 -19.75 16.30 7.80
CA GLN A 148 -20.70 15.49 8.57
C GLN A 148 -20.45 13.99 8.33
N VAL A 149 -20.23 13.60 7.07
CA VAL A 149 -19.88 12.23 6.68
C VAL A 149 -18.59 11.79 7.40
N CYS A 150 -17.55 12.62 7.36
CA CYS A 150 -16.27 12.36 8.02
C CYS A 150 -16.42 12.13 9.54
N THR A 151 -17.18 13.01 10.21
CA THR A 151 -17.41 12.89 11.65
C THR A 151 -18.30 11.70 12.03
N SER A 152 -19.12 11.19 11.11
CA SER A 152 -19.99 10.04 11.35
C SER A 152 -19.27 8.68 11.27
N PHE A 153 -18.03 8.66 10.80
CA PHE A 153 -17.27 7.40 10.73
C PHE A 153 -16.95 6.85 12.12
N PRO A 154 -17.11 5.53 12.35
CA PRO A 154 -16.94 4.93 13.67
C PRO A 154 -15.51 5.04 14.21
N TYR A 155 -14.53 5.14 13.31
CA TYR A 155 -13.11 5.29 13.66
C TYR A 155 -12.68 6.74 13.90
N PHE A 156 -13.51 7.73 13.55
CA PHE A 156 -13.10 9.13 13.56
C PHE A 156 -12.68 9.59 14.96
N ASP A 157 -13.54 9.37 15.95
CA ASP A 157 -13.23 9.73 17.35
C ASP A 157 -12.07 8.90 17.92
N LEU A 158 -11.97 7.62 17.55
CA LEU A 158 -10.88 6.76 17.99
C LEU A 158 -9.52 7.28 17.53
N LEU A 159 -9.40 7.71 16.27
CA LEU A 159 -8.17 8.29 15.73
C LEU A 159 -7.92 9.68 16.30
N ARG A 160 -8.97 10.50 16.44
CA ARG A 160 -8.90 11.87 16.95
C ARG A 160 -8.36 11.96 18.38
N GLN A 161 -8.70 10.99 19.25
CA GLN A 161 -8.28 10.99 20.65
C GLN A 161 -6.81 10.60 20.84
N GLN A 162 -6.16 10.03 19.82
CA GLN A 162 -4.78 9.58 19.93
C GLN A 162 -3.81 10.74 19.73
N ARG A 163 -2.79 10.81 20.61
CA ARG A 163 -1.69 11.79 20.49
C ARG A 163 -0.70 11.46 19.39
N VAL A 164 -0.55 10.17 19.09
CA VAL A 164 0.33 9.67 18.04
C VAL A 164 -0.54 9.35 16.84
N ILE A 165 -0.13 9.81 15.65
CA ILE A 165 -0.84 9.54 14.41
C ILE A 165 -0.83 8.02 14.16
N LYS A 166 -2.01 7.41 14.28
CA LYS A 166 -2.26 6.02 13.88
C LYS A 166 -3.28 5.98 12.75
N TRP A 167 -3.39 4.81 12.14
CA TRP A 167 -4.39 4.48 11.14
C TRP A 167 -4.99 3.13 11.50
N VAL A 168 -6.29 2.95 11.28
CA VAL A 168 -7.06 1.75 11.65
C VAL A 168 -7.00 0.63 10.60
N GLY A 169 -6.50 0.93 9.40
CA GLY A 169 -6.54 0.00 8.28
C GLY A 169 -7.04 0.66 7.01
N ILE A 170 -7.43 -0.19 6.06
CA ILE A 170 -8.13 0.20 4.85
C ILE A 170 -9.63 0.19 5.14
N VAL A 171 -10.30 1.32 4.91
CA VAL A 171 -11.75 1.48 5.12
C VAL A 171 -12.41 1.97 3.84
N GLU A 172 -13.71 1.72 3.70
CA GLU A 172 -14.50 2.27 2.60
C GLU A 172 -14.92 3.70 2.89
N GLU A 173 -14.74 4.58 1.90
CA GLU A 173 -15.14 5.98 2.00
C GLU A 173 -16.56 6.21 1.50
N GLY A 174 -17.32 6.96 2.30
CA GLY A 174 -18.71 7.34 2.00
C GLY A 174 -18.88 8.69 1.33
N PHE A 175 -17.81 9.33 0.83
CA PHE A 175 -17.91 10.67 0.23
C PHE A 175 -18.69 10.65 -1.10
N THR A 176 -19.46 11.71 -1.36
CA THR A 176 -20.32 11.81 -2.55
C THR A 176 -19.50 11.74 -3.84
N GLY A 177 -19.84 10.82 -4.73
CA GLY A 177 -19.16 10.65 -6.03
C GLY A 177 -17.84 9.87 -5.98
N TYR A 178 -17.41 9.39 -4.80
CA TYR A 178 -16.17 8.61 -4.66
C TYR A 178 -16.30 7.53 -3.58
N ARG A 179 -16.64 6.31 -4.01
CA ARG A 179 -16.63 5.11 -3.15
C ARG A 179 -15.39 4.28 -3.46
N LYS A 180 -14.31 4.56 -2.72
CA LYS A 180 -13.08 3.77 -2.80
C LYS A 180 -12.59 3.43 -1.41
N LYS A 181 -11.70 2.45 -1.38
CA LYS A 181 -10.95 2.07 -0.19
C LYS A 181 -9.84 3.08 0.04
N ALA A 182 -9.71 3.52 1.29
CA ALA A 182 -8.69 4.49 1.69
C ALA A 182 -8.16 4.19 3.09
N ILE A 183 -6.99 4.76 3.37
CA ILE A 183 -6.39 4.77 4.70
C ILE A 183 -6.73 6.12 5.34
N PRO A 184 -7.54 6.16 6.41
CA PRO A 184 -7.91 7.39 7.08
C PRO A 184 -6.86 7.75 8.12
N ILE A 185 -6.49 9.03 8.15
CA ILE A 185 -5.60 9.63 9.14
C ILE A 185 -6.33 10.83 9.74
N VAL A 186 -6.46 10.86 11.07
CA VAL A 186 -7.06 11.99 11.80
C VAL A 186 -6.04 12.50 12.80
N GLN A 187 -5.90 13.83 12.88
CA GLN A 187 -5.04 14.47 13.85
C GLN A 187 -5.68 15.76 14.37
N ASN A 188 -5.62 15.97 15.69
CA ASN A 188 -6.03 17.24 16.29
C ASN A 188 -5.03 18.34 16.01
N ILE A 189 -5.55 19.55 15.86
CA ILE A 189 -4.77 20.78 15.66
C ILE A 189 -4.83 21.58 16.96
N TYR A 190 -3.65 21.85 17.51
CA TYR A 190 -3.47 22.61 18.73
C TYR A 190 -2.80 23.94 18.38
N THR A 191 -3.13 24.98 19.13
CA THR A 191 -2.38 26.23 19.06
C THR A 191 -1.42 26.32 20.22
N SER A 192 -0.34 27.08 20.06
CA SER A 192 0.71 27.24 21.07
C SER A 192 0.21 27.72 22.44
N TYR A 193 -0.99 28.30 22.49
CA TYR A 193 -1.55 28.95 23.67
C TYR A 193 -2.70 28.18 24.32
N GLN A 194 -3.28 27.18 23.66
CA GLN A 194 -4.46 26.46 24.16
C GLN A 194 -4.21 24.96 24.31
N GLN A 195 -4.56 24.41 25.48
CA GLN A 195 -4.51 22.96 25.72
C GLN A 195 -5.68 22.21 25.07
N ALA A 196 -6.74 22.92 24.66
CA ALA A 196 -7.89 22.34 23.96
C ALA A 196 -7.65 22.32 22.44
N PRO A 197 -8.08 21.25 21.73
CA PRO A 197 -7.97 21.19 20.28
C PRO A 197 -8.87 22.25 19.63
N MET A 198 -8.28 23.09 18.78
CA MET A 198 -9.00 24.16 18.07
C MET A 198 -9.54 23.71 16.71
N GLY A 199 -9.19 22.49 16.30
CA GLY A 199 -9.63 21.91 15.05
C GLY A 199 -9.05 20.52 14.87
N TRP A 200 -9.29 19.96 13.69
CA TRP A 200 -8.77 18.66 13.30
C TRP A 200 -8.45 18.66 11.80
N VAL A 201 -7.52 17.81 11.42
CA VAL A 201 -7.24 17.44 10.04
C VAL A 201 -7.63 15.99 9.83
N TYR A 202 -8.40 15.73 8.79
CA TYR A 202 -8.67 14.41 8.25
C TYR A 202 -7.95 14.30 6.90
N ILE A 203 -7.24 13.20 6.71
CA ILE A 203 -6.62 12.87 5.42
C ILE A 203 -7.08 11.48 5.03
N SER A 204 -7.55 11.39 3.80
CA SER A 204 -7.84 10.16 3.12
C SER A 204 -6.79 9.89 2.06
N MET A 205 -6.15 8.73 2.20
CA MET A 205 -5.14 8.24 1.29
C MET A 205 -5.67 7.05 0.48
N SER A 206 -5.63 7.14 -0.84
CA SER A 206 -6.03 6.06 -1.74
C SER A 206 -5.16 4.82 -1.57
N THR A 207 -5.78 3.65 -1.62
CA THR A 207 -5.07 2.37 -1.70
C THR A 207 -4.55 2.06 -3.11
N ASP A 208 -4.97 2.82 -4.12
CA ASP A 208 -4.52 2.64 -5.52
C ASP A 208 -3.02 2.98 -5.70
N MET A 209 -2.37 3.42 -4.63
CA MET A 209 -1.05 4.01 -4.57
C MET A 209 0.10 3.12 -5.08
N ASN A 210 -0.03 1.79 -5.10
CA ASN A 210 1.08 0.90 -5.47
C ASN A 210 0.71 -0.42 -6.15
N ILE A 211 -0.57 -0.71 -6.35
CA ILE A 211 -1.01 -2.01 -6.86
C ILE A 211 -0.71 -2.15 -8.37
N ALA A 212 -0.80 -1.07 -9.13
CA ALA A 212 -0.60 -1.11 -10.59
C ALA A 212 0.87 -1.05 -11.05
N LYS A 213 1.80 -0.56 -10.21
CA LYS A 213 3.19 -0.32 -10.64
C LYS A 213 4.14 -1.51 -10.40
N TYR A 214 3.81 -2.40 -9.46
CA TYR A 214 4.71 -3.47 -9.02
C TYR A 214 4.08 -4.86 -8.92
N SER A 215 2.80 -5.01 -9.29
CA SER A 215 2.13 -6.30 -9.27
C SER A 215 1.81 -6.76 -10.69
N SER A 216 2.34 -7.92 -11.08
CA SER A 216 1.57 -8.82 -11.95
C SER A 216 0.21 -9.01 -11.29
N THR A 217 -0.88 -8.83 -12.03
CA THR A 217 -2.28 -8.71 -11.56
C THR A 217 -2.69 -9.68 -10.43
N ASP A 218 -2.07 -10.85 -10.32
CA ASP A 218 -2.30 -11.83 -9.24
C ASP A 218 -1.72 -11.44 -7.85
N MET A 219 -0.64 -10.65 -7.81
CA MET A 219 0.03 -10.25 -6.57
C MET A 219 -0.67 -9.07 -5.89
N ALA A 220 -1.33 -8.21 -6.68
CA ALA A 220 -2.22 -7.14 -6.24
C ALA A 220 -3.31 -7.66 -5.31
N ASP A 221 -4.08 -8.63 -5.79
CA ASP A 221 -5.23 -9.18 -5.08
C ASP A 221 -4.79 -9.96 -3.83
N PHE A 222 -3.62 -10.61 -3.89
CA PHE A 222 -3.01 -11.23 -2.72
C PHE A 222 -2.57 -10.21 -1.66
N LEU A 223 -1.98 -9.08 -2.07
CA LEU A 223 -1.58 -8.01 -1.15
C LEU A 223 -2.77 -7.33 -0.48
N ILE A 224 -3.82 -7.04 -1.25
CA ILE A 224 -5.07 -6.44 -0.73
C ILE A 224 -5.72 -7.41 0.29
N SER A 225 -5.81 -8.69 -0.04
CA SER A 225 -6.40 -9.70 0.88
C SER A 225 -5.54 -9.95 2.13
N ALA A 226 -4.21 -9.93 2.01
CA ALA A 226 -3.30 -10.10 3.15
C ALA A 226 -3.30 -8.88 4.10
N ILE A 227 -3.46 -7.66 3.57
CA ILE A 227 -3.59 -6.45 4.40
C ILE A 227 -4.96 -6.44 5.11
N ILE A 228 -6.03 -6.82 4.40
CA ILE A 228 -7.39 -6.92 4.97
C ILE A 228 -7.48 -8.04 6.05
N SER A 229 -6.73 -9.13 5.91
CA SER A 229 -6.74 -10.22 6.91
C SER A 229 -5.94 -9.91 8.17
N LYS A 230 -4.99 -8.96 8.12
CA LYS A 230 -4.15 -8.57 9.26
C LYS A 230 -4.69 -7.40 10.08
N THR A 231 -5.74 -6.71 9.62
CA THR A 231 -6.45 -5.72 10.44
C THR A 231 -7.27 -6.42 11.52
N PRO A 232 -6.99 -6.22 12.82
CA PRO A 232 -7.85 -6.74 13.87
C PRO A 232 -9.23 -6.08 13.74
N ARG A 233 -10.28 -6.90 13.76
CA ARG A 233 -11.66 -6.44 13.88
C ARG A 233 -11.87 -5.72 15.20
#